data_AF-A0A6G3TR92-F1
#
_entry.id   AF-A0A6G3TR92-F1
#
_cell.length_a   1.000
_cell.length_b   1.000
_cell.length_c   1.000
_cell.angle_alpha   90.00
_cell.angle_beta   90.00
_cell.angle_gamma   90.00
#
_symmetry.space_group_name_H-M   'P 1'
#
loop_
_entity.id
_entity.type
_entity.pdbx_description
1 polymer ?
#
loop_
_entity_poly.entity_id
_entity_poly.type
_entity_poly.pdbx_seq_one_letter_code
_entity_poly.pdbx_strand_id
1 'polypeptide(L)'
;MGDALWNTEVGAAEYSVADDRYRQAVLEQYKLCVEMADRISARRNLTNTFFLSLNSAVVAVVAAVSGGALAGASVALLLAGLVILLVQCAAWYVMVRSYRQLNRAKYAVIGAFEERLPAFAYSRGEWGALGEGRDWRRYLPLTYVEQWVPVVFAVSYVMGFLALVAR
;
A
#
# COMPACT_ATOMS: atom_id res chain seq x y z
N MET A 1 -21.34 -2.19 -8.22
CA MET A 1 -20.56 -3.40 -7.90
C MET A 1 -21.38 -4.66 -8.18
N GLY A 2 -22.65 -4.73 -7.72
CA GLY A 2 -23.54 -5.90 -7.89
C GLY A 2 -23.52 -6.53 -9.29
N ASP A 3 -23.93 -5.79 -10.32
CA ASP A 3 -24.05 -6.35 -11.69
C ASP A 3 -22.70 -6.66 -12.35
N ALA A 4 -21.60 -6.07 -11.86
CA ALA A 4 -20.25 -6.32 -12.38
C ALA A 4 -19.52 -7.48 -11.68
N LEU A 5 -19.95 -7.84 -10.46
CA LEU A 5 -19.36 -8.92 -9.67
C LEU A 5 -20.03 -10.26 -9.95
N TRP A 6 -21.36 -10.27 -10.05
CA TRP A 6 -22.13 -11.50 -10.16
C TRP A 6 -22.33 -11.90 -11.61
N ASN A 7 -21.89 -13.10 -11.98
CA ASN A 7 -22.17 -13.66 -13.30
C ASN A 7 -23.67 -14.00 -13.42
N THR A 8 -24.37 -13.36 -14.35
CA THR A 8 -25.80 -13.59 -14.60
C THR A 8 -26.08 -14.83 -15.45
N GLU A 9 -25.06 -15.38 -16.11
CA GLU A 9 -25.16 -16.59 -16.94
C GLU A 9 -24.97 -17.88 -16.13
N VAL A 10 -24.54 -17.79 -14.87
CA VAL A 10 -24.29 -18.94 -14.00
C VAL A 10 -24.95 -18.74 -12.64
N GLY A 11 -26.06 -19.45 -12.40
CA GLY A 11 -26.81 -19.49 -11.16
C GLY A 11 -26.69 -20.83 -10.41
N ALA A 12 -27.63 -21.07 -9.50
CA ALA A 12 -27.69 -22.32 -8.74
C ALA A 12 -28.23 -23.50 -9.56
N ALA A 13 -29.04 -23.25 -10.59
CA ALA A 13 -29.67 -24.28 -11.42
C ALA A 13 -28.65 -25.05 -12.28
N GLU A 14 -27.50 -24.45 -12.54
CA GLU A 14 -26.38 -24.98 -13.30
C GLU A 14 -25.53 -25.97 -12.49
N TYR A 15 -25.79 -26.12 -11.18
CA TYR A 15 -25.09 -27.04 -10.29
C TYR A 15 -25.88 -28.33 -10.06
N SER A 16 -25.20 -29.48 -10.10
CA SER A 16 -25.84 -30.81 -9.98
C SER A 16 -26.52 -31.09 -8.62
N VAL A 17 -26.10 -30.38 -7.57
CA VAL A 17 -26.78 -30.29 -6.27
C VAL A 17 -26.94 -28.79 -6.00
N ALA A 18 -28.05 -28.25 -6.50
CA ALA A 18 -28.18 -26.87 -6.95
C ALA A 18 -27.74 -25.81 -5.91
N ASP A 19 -28.33 -25.81 -4.72
CA ASP A 19 -28.14 -24.70 -3.78
C ASP A 19 -26.87 -24.86 -2.91
N ASP A 20 -26.62 -26.06 -2.39
CA ASP A 20 -25.47 -26.30 -1.50
C ASP A 20 -24.13 -26.11 -2.21
N ARG A 21 -23.97 -26.66 -3.43
CA ARG A 21 -22.71 -26.50 -4.18
C ARG A 21 -22.50 -25.08 -4.67
N TYR A 22 -23.57 -24.37 -5.03
CA TYR A 22 -23.48 -22.96 -5.41
C TYR A 22 -23.03 -22.11 -4.23
N ARG A 23 -23.65 -22.26 -3.05
CA ARG A 23 -23.24 -21.57 -1.81
C ARG A 23 -21.80 -21.90 -1.42
N GLN A 24 -21.37 -23.15 -1.59
CA GLN A 24 -19.99 -23.54 -1.38
C GLN A 24 -19.04 -22.84 -2.36
N ALA A 25 -19.38 -22.76 -3.65
CA ALA A 25 -18.57 -22.05 -4.63
C ALA A 25 -18.42 -20.56 -4.31
N VAL A 26 -19.50 -19.90 -3.88
CA VAL A 26 -19.47 -18.50 -3.42
C VAL A 26 -18.55 -18.35 -2.21
N LEU A 27 -18.65 -19.25 -1.22
CA LEU A 27 -17.79 -19.24 -0.04
C LEU A 27 -16.31 -19.45 -0.40
N GLU A 28 -16.00 -20.36 -1.32
CA GLU A 28 -14.62 -20.58 -1.77
C GLU A 28 -14.04 -19.37 -2.52
N GLN A 29 -14.83 -18.72 -3.39
CA GLN A 29 -14.41 -17.47 -4.05
C GLN A 29 -14.16 -16.35 -3.02
N TYR A 30 -15.03 -16.24 -2.01
CA TYR A 30 -14.85 -15.30 -0.91
C TYR A 30 -13.53 -15.55 -0.16
N LYS A 31 -13.24 -16.80 0.24
CA LYS A 31 -11.98 -17.16 0.92
C LYS A 31 -10.76 -16.77 0.09
N LEU A 32 -10.76 -17.08 -1.20
CA LEU A 32 -9.68 -16.69 -2.11
C LEU A 32 -9.52 -15.17 -2.21
N CYS A 33 -10.62 -14.42 -2.28
CA CYS A 33 -10.60 -12.96 -2.31
C CYS A 33 -9.99 -12.37 -1.03
N VAL A 34 -10.38 -12.89 0.13
CA VAL A 34 -9.84 -12.48 1.45
C VAL A 34 -8.35 -12.78 1.53
N GLU A 35 -7.93 -13.99 1.17
CA GLU A 35 -6.51 -14.37 1.16
C GLU A 35 -5.69 -13.48 0.22
N MET A 36 -6.22 -13.19 -0.97
CA MET A 36 -5.57 -12.29 -1.92
C MET A 36 -5.53 -10.83 -1.47
N ALA A 37 -6.44 -10.39 -0.61
CA ALA A 37 -6.41 -9.06 -0.01
C ALA A 37 -5.31 -8.98 1.07
N ASP A 38 -5.18 -10.02 1.90
CA ASP A 38 -4.12 -10.11 2.90
C ASP A 38 -2.72 -10.17 2.28
N ARG A 39 -2.54 -11.00 1.25
CA ARG A 39 -1.26 -11.11 0.50
C ARG A 39 -0.78 -9.76 -0.07
N ILE A 40 -1.70 -8.86 -0.43
CA ILE A 40 -1.31 -7.52 -0.92
C ILE A 40 -0.87 -6.63 0.22
N SER A 41 -1.52 -6.71 1.38
CA SER A 41 -1.07 -6.02 2.59
C SER A 41 0.36 -6.44 2.96
N ALA A 42 0.67 -7.74 2.88
CA ALA A 42 2.03 -8.25 3.08
C ALA A 42 3.04 -7.70 2.05
N ARG A 43 2.67 -7.66 0.75
CA ARG A 43 3.50 -7.08 -0.32
C ARG A 43 3.78 -5.59 -0.11
N ARG A 44 2.79 -4.83 0.38
CA ARG A 44 2.95 -3.42 0.74
C ARG A 44 3.98 -3.27 1.86
N ASN A 45 3.90 -4.09 2.90
CA ASN A 45 4.83 -4.04 4.03
C ASN A 45 6.27 -4.32 3.57
N LEU A 46 6.49 -5.36 2.76
CA LEU A 46 7.80 -5.66 2.18
C LEU A 46 8.36 -4.49 1.35
N THR A 47 7.52 -3.85 0.55
CA THR A 47 7.90 -2.67 -0.23
C THR A 47 8.35 -1.51 0.67
N ASN A 48 7.62 -1.26 1.75
CA ASN A 48 7.98 -0.22 2.72
C ASN A 48 9.31 -0.51 3.39
N THR A 49 9.51 -1.73 3.87
CA THR A 49 10.78 -2.13 4.49
C THR A 49 11.95 -2.00 3.52
N PHE A 50 11.78 -2.41 2.26
CA PHE A 50 12.81 -2.27 1.23
C PHE A 50 13.25 -0.80 1.05
N PHE A 51 12.30 0.11 0.82
CA PHE A 51 12.63 1.53 0.62
C PHE A 51 13.17 2.19 1.89
N LEU A 52 12.66 1.81 3.07
CA LEU A 52 13.20 2.27 4.35
C LEU A 52 14.67 1.90 4.50
N SER A 53 15.02 0.63 4.29
CA SER A 53 16.39 0.14 4.39
C SER A 53 17.29 0.82 3.36
N LEU A 54 16.82 0.96 2.12
CA LEU A 54 17.57 1.60 1.04
C LEU A 54 17.88 3.06 1.34
N ASN A 55 16.89 3.84 1.76
CA ASN A 55 17.08 5.25 2.12
C ASN A 55 17.94 5.41 3.38
N SER A 56 17.80 4.53 4.36
CA SER A 56 18.65 4.53 5.55
C SER A 56 20.12 4.26 5.20
N ALA A 57 20.37 3.33 4.28
CA ALA A 57 21.72 3.05 3.78
C ALA A 57 22.31 4.26 3.03
N VAL A 58 21.51 4.93 2.18
CA VAL A 58 21.93 6.17 1.51
C VAL A 58 22.33 7.23 2.54
N VAL A 59 21.50 7.48 3.55
CA VAL A 59 21.79 8.47 4.59
C VAL A 59 23.10 8.14 5.32
N ALA A 60 23.32 6.86 5.67
CA ALA A 60 24.56 6.42 6.31
C ALA A 60 25.79 6.67 5.43
N VAL A 61 25.72 6.35 4.14
CA VAL A 61 26.82 6.60 3.19
C VAL A 61 27.07 8.10 3.04
N VAL A 62 26.02 8.90 2.83
CA VAL A 62 26.14 10.36 2.68
C VAL A 62 26.77 10.98 3.92
N ALA A 63 26.34 10.58 5.12
CA ALA A 63 26.93 11.05 6.37
C ALA A 63 28.43 10.73 6.44
N ALA A 64 28.83 9.50 6.08
CA ALA A 64 30.21 9.06 6.11
C ALA A 64 31.13 9.81 5.12
N VAL A 65 30.63 10.21 3.94
CA VAL A 65 31.44 10.88 2.90
C VAL A 65 31.26 12.40 2.84
N SER A 66 30.40 12.97 3.68
CA SER A 66 30.02 14.40 3.68
C SER A 66 31.17 15.39 3.92
N GLY A 67 32.19 14.99 4.69
CA GLY A 67 33.32 15.85 5.06
C GLY A 67 34.49 15.89 4.06
N GLY A 68 34.42 15.11 2.97
CA GLY A 68 35.51 15.01 2.00
C GLY A 68 34.98 15.00 0.56
N ALA A 69 34.72 13.80 0.03
CA ALA A 69 34.36 13.59 -1.38
C ALA A 69 33.13 14.40 -1.83
N LEU A 70 32.10 14.54 -0.97
CA LEU A 70 30.91 15.32 -1.32
C LEU A 70 31.15 16.83 -1.31
N ALA A 71 32.07 17.33 -0.49
CA ALA A 71 32.38 18.76 -0.43
C ALA A 71 33.15 19.24 -1.67
N GLY A 72 33.95 18.37 -2.28
CA GLY A 72 34.66 18.64 -3.53
C GLY A 72 33.89 18.26 -4.81
N ALA A 73 32.68 17.72 -4.69
CA ALA A 73 31.89 17.29 -5.84
C ALA A 73 31.33 18.48 -6.62
N SER A 74 31.25 18.34 -7.95
CA SER A 74 30.62 19.36 -8.79
C SER A 74 29.12 19.46 -8.51
N VAL A 75 28.55 20.66 -8.62
CA VAL A 75 27.11 20.90 -8.45
C VAL A 75 26.27 20.01 -9.39
N ALA A 76 26.76 19.76 -10.61
CA ALA A 76 26.10 18.88 -11.56
C ALA A 76 26.01 17.42 -11.06
N LEU A 77 27.08 16.91 -10.44
CA LEU A 77 27.09 15.56 -9.87
C LEU A 77 26.16 15.46 -8.65
N LEU A 78 26.19 16.47 -7.77
CA LEU A 78 25.29 16.54 -6.62
C LEU A 78 23.82 16.61 -7.05
N LEU A 79 23.51 17.38 -8.11
CA LEU A 79 22.17 17.49 -8.67
C LEU A 79 21.70 16.17 -9.29
N ALA A 80 22.57 15.48 -10.02
CA ALA A 80 22.27 14.16 -10.57
C ALA A 80 21.93 13.15 -9.46
N GLY A 81 22.71 13.14 -8.37
CA GLY A 81 22.43 12.33 -7.19
C GLY A 81 21.09 12.69 -6.53
N LEU A 82 20.82 13.98 -6.34
CA LEU A 82 19.55 14.45 -5.78
C LEU A 82 18.36 13.98 -6.62
N VAL A 83 18.42 14.10 -7.95
CA VAL A 83 17.34 13.66 -8.85
C VAL A 83 17.06 12.16 -8.68
N ILE A 84 18.11 11.32 -8.62
CA ILE A 84 17.95 9.87 -8.41
C ILE A 84 17.24 9.59 -7.07
N LEU A 85 17.64 10.26 -6.00
CA LEU A 85 17.05 10.10 -4.67
C LEU A 85 15.59 10.55 -4.62
N LEU A 86 15.26 11.67 -5.27
CA LEU A 86 13.89 12.18 -5.35
C LEU A 86 13.00 11.26 -6.19
N VAL A 87 13.48 10.76 -7.32
CA VAL A 87 12.75 9.78 -8.15
C VAL A 87 12.46 8.51 -7.37
N GLN A 88 13.42 8.03 -6.57
CA GLN A 88 13.22 6.87 -5.72
C GLN A 88 12.16 7.12 -4.62
N CYS A 89 12.17 8.29 -3.99
CA CYS A 89 11.14 8.68 -3.02
C CYS A 89 9.75 8.78 -3.67
N ALA A 90 9.68 9.33 -4.89
CA ALA A 90 8.44 9.42 -5.65
C ALA A 90 7.91 8.02 -6.02
N ALA A 91 8.79 7.12 -6.47
CA ALA A 91 8.44 5.73 -6.77
C ALA A 91 7.88 5.02 -5.53
N TRP A 92 8.52 5.19 -4.38
CA TRP A 92 8.03 4.64 -3.11
C TRP A 92 6.63 5.15 -2.78
N TYR A 93 6.42 6.47 -2.84
CA TYR A 93 5.12 7.08 -2.56
C TYR A 93 4.01 6.55 -3.49
N VAL A 94 4.28 6.47 -4.80
CA VAL A 94 3.34 5.96 -5.80
C VAL A 94 3.00 4.50 -5.53
N MET A 95 3.98 3.68 -5.17
CA MET A 95 3.79 2.26 -4.91
C MET A 95 2.91 2.02 -3.68
N VAL A 96 3.15 2.74 -2.58
CA VAL A 96 2.29 2.70 -1.38
C VAL A 96 0.86 3.16 -1.69
N ARG A 97 0.72 4.24 -2.46
CA ARG A 97 -0.60 4.74 -2.91
C ARG A 97 -1.34 3.72 -3.76
N SER A 98 -0.66 3.05 -4.68
CA SER A 98 -1.23 2.02 -5.55
C SER A 98 -1.75 0.84 -4.73
N TYR A 99 -0.97 0.34 -3.77
CA TYR A 99 -1.42 -0.74 -2.87
C TYR A 99 -2.65 -0.35 -2.06
N ARG A 100 -2.74 0.90 -1.59
CA ARG A 100 -3.95 1.39 -0.89
C ARG A 100 -5.18 1.34 -1.77
N GLN A 101 -5.06 1.80 -3.02
CA GLN A 101 -6.18 1.82 -3.97
C GLN A 101 -6.63 0.41 -4.31
N LEU A 102 -5.68 -0.50 -4.54
CA LEU A 102 -5.96 -1.91 -4.84
C LEU A 102 -6.65 -2.61 -3.67
N ASN A 103 -6.16 -2.40 -2.43
CA ASN A 103 -6.82 -2.97 -1.25
C ASN A 103 -8.25 -2.43 -1.08
N ARG A 104 -8.48 -1.14 -1.31
CA ARG A 104 -9.84 -0.57 -1.24
C ARG A 104 -10.79 -1.25 -2.22
N ALA A 105 -10.34 -1.50 -3.45
CA ALA A 105 -11.14 -2.22 -4.44
C ALA A 105 -11.44 -3.66 -4.01
N LYS A 106 -10.44 -4.36 -3.45
CA LYS A 106 -10.61 -5.74 -2.95
C LYS A 106 -11.56 -5.83 -1.77
N TYR A 107 -11.46 -4.95 -0.80
CA TYR A 107 -12.39 -4.91 0.33
C TYR A 107 -13.83 -4.61 -0.12
N ALA A 108 -14.01 -3.80 -1.17
CA ALA A 108 -15.35 -3.57 -1.74
C ALA A 108 -15.92 -4.83 -2.41
N VAL A 109 -15.09 -5.65 -3.06
CA VAL A 109 -15.50 -6.96 -3.59
C VAL A 109 -15.82 -7.94 -2.46
N ILE A 110 -14.99 -8.02 -1.43
CA ILE A 110 -15.22 -8.85 -0.23
C ILE A 110 -16.57 -8.49 0.41
N GLY A 111 -16.85 -7.19 0.60
CA GLY A 111 -18.13 -6.74 1.17
C GLY A 111 -19.34 -7.14 0.32
N ALA A 112 -19.22 -7.10 -1.00
CA ALA A 112 -20.28 -7.56 -1.89
C ALA A 112 -20.50 -9.09 -1.81
N PHE A 113 -19.44 -9.89 -1.63
CA PHE A 113 -19.59 -11.32 -1.34
C PHE A 113 -20.31 -11.57 -0.01
N GLU A 114 -20.01 -10.77 1.02
CA GLU A 114 -20.62 -10.92 2.35
C GLU A 114 -22.14 -10.70 2.35
N GLU A 115 -22.71 -9.99 1.36
CA GLU A 115 -24.16 -9.85 1.19
C GLU A 115 -24.87 -11.19 0.94
N ARG A 116 -24.15 -12.21 0.46
CA ARG A 116 -24.65 -13.58 0.24
C ARG A 116 -24.20 -14.57 1.30
N LEU A 117 -23.43 -14.12 2.30
CA LEU A 117 -22.92 -14.96 3.38
C LEU A 117 -23.66 -14.67 4.70
N PRO A 118 -23.65 -15.60 5.66
CA PRO A 118 -24.37 -15.41 6.93
C PRO A 118 -23.83 -14.26 7.80
N ALA A 119 -22.58 -13.84 7.58
CA ALA A 119 -21.92 -12.83 8.39
C ALA A 119 -21.12 -11.85 7.52
N PHE A 120 -21.18 -10.58 7.91
CA PHE A 120 -20.36 -9.50 7.36
C PHE A 120 -19.09 -9.33 8.18
N ALA A 121 -18.19 -10.31 8.13
CA ALA A 121 -17.02 -10.36 9.00
C ALA A 121 -16.12 -9.13 8.85
N TYR A 122 -15.81 -8.72 7.63
CA TYR A 122 -14.89 -7.63 7.33
C TYR A 122 -15.62 -6.32 7.01
N SER A 123 -16.66 -6.34 6.17
CA SER A 123 -17.26 -5.10 5.67
C SER A 123 -18.09 -4.34 6.71
N ARG A 124 -18.73 -5.04 7.65
CA ARG A 124 -19.48 -4.44 8.76
C ARG A 124 -18.86 -4.72 10.12
N GLY A 125 -18.44 -5.97 10.37
CA GLY A 125 -17.87 -6.41 11.64
C GLY A 125 -16.57 -5.68 11.96
N GLU A 126 -15.49 -6.00 11.23
CA GLU A 126 -14.18 -5.39 11.43
C GLU A 126 -14.22 -3.88 11.15
N TRP A 127 -14.74 -3.47 9.98
CA TRP A 127 -14.76 -2.06 9.62
C TRP A 127 -15.59 -1.20 10.58
N GLY A 128 -16.72 -1.72 11.08
CA GLY A 128 -17.54 -1.07 12.10
C GLY A 128 -16.85 -0.98 13.46
N ALA A 129 -16.15 -2.04 13.88
CA ALA A 129 -15.33 -2.02 15.10
C ALA A 129 -14.20 -0.99 15.02
N LEU A 130 -13.62 -0.79 13.83
CA LEU A 130 -12.62 0.25 13.54
C LEU A 130 -13.22 1.67 13.41
N GLY A 131 -14.53 1.83 13.62
CA GLY A 131 -15.21 3.13 13.58
C GLY A 131 -15.40 3.68 12.16
N GLU A 132 -15.40 2.80 11.15
CA GLU A 132 -15.70 3.11 9.76
C GLU A 132 -14.85 4.24 9.14
N GLY A 133 -13.65 4.46 9.69
CA GLY A 133 -12.77 5.57 9.29
C GLY A 133 -13.24 6.97 9.74
N ARG A 134 -14.27 7.05 10.61
CA ARG A 134 -14.81 8.31 11.14
C ARG A 134 -14.13 8.73 12.44
N ASP A 135 -13.58 7.76 13.19
CA ASP A 135 -12.93 7.99 14.47
C ASP A 135 -11.44 7.64 14.40
N TRP A 136 -10.61 8.67 14.26
CA TRP A 136 -9.14 8.52 14.21
C TRP A 136 -8.56 7.94 15.51
N ARG A 137 -9.28 8.03 16.63
CA ARG A 137 -8.86 7.47 17.92
C ARG A 137 -9.06 5.96 17.96
N ARG A 138 -10.02 5.43 17.19
CA ARG A 138 -10.26 3.98 17.06
C ARG A 138 -9.35 3.34 16.03
N TYR A 139 -9.12 4.01 14.91
CA TYR A 139 -8.25 3.49 13.87
C TYR A 139 -7.53 4.61 13.14
N LEU A 140 -6.20 4.60 13.24
CA LEU A 140 -5.34 5.46 12.45
C LEU A 140 -4.74 4.63 11.31
N PRO A 141 -5.16 4.86 10.04
CA PRO A 141 -4.69 4.04 8.94
C PRO A 141 -3.19 4.21 8.76
N LEU A 142 -2.45 3.11 8.96
CA LEU A 142 -0.98 3.09 8.90
C LEU A 142 -0.44 3.65 7.57
N THR A 143 -1.25 3.55 6.51
CA THR A 143 -0.90 4.08 5.19
C THR A 143 -0.68 5.59 5.15
N TYR A 144 -1.30 6.37 6.05
CA TYR A 144 -0.97 7.80 6.12
C TYR A 144 0.47 7.99 6.57
N VAL A 145 0.89 7.28 7.62
CA VAL A 145 2.27 7.32 8.12
C VAL A 145 3.24 6.85 7.03
N GLU A 146 2.96 5.70 6.40
CA GLU A 146 3.78 5.14 5.32
C GLU A 146 3.95 6.11 4.13
N GLN A 147 2.94 6.93 3.82
CA GLN A 147 3.00 7.92 2.73
C GLN A 147 3.84 9.16 3.08
N TRP A 148 3.95 9.53 4.37
CA TRP A 148 4.75 10.66 4.80
C TRP A 148 6.24 10.36 4.85
N VAL A 149 6.64 9.10 5.09
CA VAL A 149 8.06 8.74 5.18
C VAL A 149 8.87 9.10 3.92
N PRO A 150 8.46 8.77 2.68
CA PRO A 150 9.18 9.20 1.49
C PRO A 150 9.31 10.72 1.37
N VAL A 151 8.31 11.48 1.83
CA VAL A 151 8.34 12.95 1.81
C VAL A 151 9.40 13.48 2.78
N VAL A 152 9.51 12.90 3.98
CA VAL A 152 10.54 13.27 4.96
C VAL A 152 11.94 13.02 4.41
N PHE A 153 12.18 11.87 3.76
CA PHE A 153 13.47 11.61 3.10
C PHE A 153 13.74 12.59 1.96
N ALA A 154 12.76 12.85 1.09
CA ALA A 154 12.90 13.80 -0.01
C ALA A 154 13.28 15.20 0.48
N VAL A 155 12.59 15.72 1.50
CA VAL A 155 12.92 17.00 2.13
C VAL A 155 14.32 16.99 2.74
N SER A 156 14.70 15.90 3.41
CA SER A 156 16.05 15.75 3.97
C SER A 156 17.15 15.78 2.91
N TYR A 157 16.93 15.15 1.75
CA TYR A 157 17.87 15.18 0.64
C TYR A 157 18.00 16.57 0.01
N VAL A 158 16.89 17.30 -0.14
CA VAL A 158 16.91 18.68 -0.64
C VAL A 158 17.66 19.59 0.33
N MET A 159 17.40 19.49 1.64
CA MET A 159 18.13 20.26 2.64
C MET A 159 19.63 19.95 2.63
N GLY A 160 20.01 18.68 2.52
CA GLY A 160 21.41 18.26 2.42
C GLY A 160 22.11 18.81 1.18
N PHE A 161 21.44 18.78 0.02
CA PHE A 161 21.94 19.37 -1.21
C PHE A 161 22.16 20.88 -1.09
N LEU A 162 21.17 21.61 -0.57
CA LEU A 162 21.28 23.06 -0.36
C LEU A 162 22.42 23.41 0.59
N ALA A 163 22.59 22.65 1.66
CA ALA A 163 23.68 22.85 2.61
C ALA A 163 25.08 22.59 2.01
N LEU A 164 25.19 21.70 1.02
CA LEU A 164 26.45 21.45 0.31
C LEU A 164 26.77 22.53 -0.72
N VAL A 165 25.75 23.06 -1.42
CA VAL A 165 25.92 24.08 -2.47
C VAL A 165 26.07 25.50 -1.91
N ALA A 166 25.51 25.76 -0.72
CA ALA A 166 25.62 27.07 -0.05
C ALA A 166 26.95 27.26 0.71
N ARG A 167 27.84 26.27 0.70
CA ARG A 167 29.21 26.36 1.23
C ARG A 167 30.12 27.04 0.23
#